data_AF-A0A0U3HCA1-F1
#
_entry.id   AF-A0A0U3HCA1-F1
#
_cell.length_a   1.000
_cell.length_b   1.000
_cell.length_c   1.000
_cell.angle_alpha   90.00
_cell.angle_beta   90.00
_cell.angle_gamma   90.00
#
_symmetry.space_group_name_H-M   'P 1'
#
loop_
_entity.id
_entity.type
_entity.pdbx_description
1 polymer ?
#
loop_
_entity_poly.entity_id
_entity_poly.type
_entity_poly.pdbx_seq_one_letter_code
_entity_poly.pdbx_strand_id
1 'polypeptide(L)'
;MLGINGGEAIILVLLALFLIGPERLPEYAEKLRQLVRSAKRYATGATEELRETLGPELADVDWRKLDPRQYDPRTIVRQALLEDDDEPPARPAPPPRAPVVRLAPGERAPFDTEAT
;
A
#
# COMPACT_ATOMS: atom_id res chain seq x y z
N MET A 1 17.69 -7.64 8.40
CA MET A 1 18.20 -8.59 7.39
C MET A 1 18.49 -9.89 8.09
N LEU A 2 18.16 -11.04 7.50
CA LEU A 2 18.48 -12.35 8.09
C LEU A 2 20.00 -12.49 8.07
N GLY A 3 20.65 -12.28 9.22
CA GLY A 3 22.11 -12.31 9.38
C GLY A 3 22.66 -13.73 9.37
N ILE A 4 22.28 -14.52 8.37
CA ILE A 4 22.63 -15.93 8.22
C ILE A 4 23.75 -16.01 7.19
N ASN A 5 24.92 -16.47 7.60
CA ASN A 5 26.05 -16.74 6.71
C ASN A 5 25.81 -18.05 5.93
N GLY A 6 26.51 -18.24 4.80
CA GLY A 6 26.38 -19.42 3.95
C GLY A 6 26.61 -20.75 4.71
N GLY A 7 27.52 -20.76 5.69
CA GLY A 7 27.72 -21.92 6.56
C GLY A 7 26.54 -22.21 7.50
N GLU A 8 25.95 -21.18 8.10
CA GLU A 8 24.78 -21.32 8.98
C GLU A 8 23.55 -21.79 8.21
N ALA A 9 23.39 -21.34 6.96
CA ALA A 9 22.34 -21.81 6.07
C ALA A 9 22.44 -23.32 5.79
N ILE A 10 23.66 -23.85 5.59
CA ILE A 10 23.88 -25.29 5.40
C ILE A 10 23.49 -26.07 6.65
N ILE A 11 23.87 -25.58 7.84
CA ILE A 11 23.51 -26.23 9.11
C ILE A 11 21.98 -26.27 9.29
N LEU A 12 21.28 -25.19 8.96
CA LEU A 12 19.82 -25.14 9.03
C LEU A 12 19.17 -26.14 8.07
N VAL A 13 19.70 -26.28 6.85
CA VAL A 13 19.23 -27.29 5.89
C VAL A 13 19.43 -28.68 6.47
N LEU A 14 20.63 -29.02 6.95
CA LEU A 14 20.91 -30.33 7.56
C LEU A 14 19.99 -30.62 8.75
N LEU A 15 19.73 -29.62 9.60
CA LEU A 15 18.82 -29.75 10.73
C LEU A 15 17.39 -30.01 10.26
N ALA A 16 16.92 -29.31 9.23
CA ALA A 16 15.61 -29.53 8.63
C ALA A 16 15.50 -30.93 8.00
N LEU A 17 16.55 -31.39 7.30
CA LEU A 17 16.62 -32.76 6.77
C LEU A 17 16.48 -33.80 7.89
N PHE A 18 17.15 -33.58 9.02
CA PHE A 18 17.12 -34.50 10.15
C PHE A 18 15.75 -34.52 10.85
N LEU A 19 15.16 -33.34 11.09
CA LEU A 19 13.91 -33.20 11.82
C LEU A 19 12.71 -33.74 11.03
N ILE A 20 12.70 -33.55 9.71
CA ILE A 20 11.64 -34.00 8.81
C ILE A 20 11.91 -35.46 8.34
N GLY A 21 13.17 -35.85 8.26
CA GLY A 21 13.64 -37.08 7.65
C GLY A 21 13.96 -36.90 6.16
N PRO A 22 15.18 -37.25 5.69
CA PRO A 22 15.59 -37.03 4.31
C PRO A 22 14.74 -37.82 3.30
N GLU A 23 14.16 -38.94 3.72
CA GLU A 23 13.32 -39.79 2.87
C GLU A 23 11.96 -39.15 2.54
N ARG A 24 11.43 -38.29 3.41
CA ARG A 24 10.09 -37.68 3.23
C ARG A 24 10.12 -36.35 2.49
N LEU A 25 11.26 -35.67 2.48
CA LEU A 25 11.42 -34.41 1.76
C LEU A 25 11.17 -34.47 0.25
N PRO A 26 11.65 -35.49 -0.51
CA PRO A 26 11.34 -35.57 -1.94
C PRO A 26 9.82 -35.68 -2.16
N GLU A 27 9.11 -36.44 -1.33
CA GLU A 27 7.65 -36.57 -1.40
C GLU A 27 6.95 -35.22 -1.17
N TYR A 28 7.38 -34.44 -0.18
CA TYR A 28 6.83 -33.09 0.06
C TYR A 28 7.20 -32.10 -1.05
N ALA A 29 8.42 -32.16 -1.58
CA ALA A 29 8.85 -31.33 -2.70
C ALA A 29 8.02 -31.61 -3.96
N GLU A 30 7.69 -32.88 -4.23
CA GLU A 30 6.79 -33.27 -5.31
C GLU A 30 5.38 -32.71 -5.11
N LYS A 31 4.82 -32.83 -3.91
CA LYS A 31 3.50 -32.24 -3.57
C LYS A 31 3.49 -30.73 -3.77
N LEU A 32 4.53 -30.04 -3.29
CA LEU A 32 4.67 -28.59 -3.48
C LEU A 32 4.79 -28.24 -4.97
N ARG A 33 5.61 -28.97 -5.72
CA ARG A 33 5.77 -28.78 -7.17
C ARG A 33 4.43 -28.96 -7.90
N GLN A 34 3.66 -29.98 -7.53
CA GLN A 34 2.35 -30.22 -8.11
C GLN A 34 1.38 -29.09 -7.78
N LEU A 35 1.38 -28.61 -6.54
CA LEU A 35 0.58 -27.46 -6.10
C LEU A 35 0.95 -26.21 -6.89
N VAL A 36 2.24 -25.87 -6.99
CA VAL A 36 2.72 -24.72 -7.76
C VAL A 36 2.33 -24.83 -9.24
N ARG A 37 2.46 -26.02 -9.84
CA ARG A 37 2.07 -26.24 -11.24
C ARG A 37 0.56 -26.10 -11.43
N SER A 38 -0.25 -26.60 -10.51
CA SER A 38 -1.70 -26.44 -10.51
C SER A 38 -2.11 -24.98 -10.34
N ALA A 39 -1.52 -24.27 -9.38
CA ALA A 39 -1.74 -22.85 -9.17
C ALA A 39 -1.36 -22.03 -10.41
N LYS A 40 -0.22 -22.33 -11.04
CA LYS A 40 0.19 -21.69 -12.31
C LYS A 40 -0.84 -21.92 -13.40
N ARG A 41 -1.29 -23.17 -13.61
CA ARG A 41 -2.31 -23.47 -14.64
C ARG A 41 -3.62 -22.74 -14.38
N TYR A 42 -4.06 -22.69 -13.12
CA TYR A 42 -5.28 -21.99 -12.73
C TYR A 42 -5.16 -20.48 -12.96
N ALA A 43 -4.04 -19.88 -12.53
CA ALA A 43 -3.76 -18.46 -12.76
C ALA A 43 -3.71 -18.11 -14.25
N THR A 44 -3.05 -18.93 -15.07
CA THR A 44 -3.00 -18.72 -16.52
C THR A 44 -4.38 -18.85 -17.16
N GLY A 45 -5.18 -19.86 -16.79
CA GLY A 45 -6.55 -20.03 -17.30
C GLY A 45 -7.46 -18.86 -16.93
N ALA A 46 -7.45 -18.45 -15.66
CA ALA A 46 -8.22 -17.30 -15.20
C ALA A 46 -7.79 -15.99 -15.90
N THR A 47 -6.49 -15.81 -16.14
CA THR A 47 -5.97 -14.65 -16.88
C THR A 47 -6.43 -14.66 -18.33
N GLU A 48 -6.44 -15.84 -18.98
CA GLU A 48 -6.92 -16.01 -20.37
C GLU A 48 -8.42 -15.70 -20.47
N GLU A 49 -9.23 -16.24 -19.55
CA GLU A 49 -10.69 -16.02 -19.50
C GLU A 49 -11.04 -14.56 -19.19
N LEU A 50 -10.31 -13.90 -18.28
CA LEU A 50 -10.45 -12.46 -18.02
C LEU A 50 -10.08 -11.64 -19.25
N ARG A 51 -9.01 -12.01 -19.96
CA ARG A 51 -8.56 -11.34 -21.19
C ARG A 51 -9.56 -11.51 -22.34
N GLU A 52 -10.19 -12.68 -22.44
CA GLU A 52 -11.20 -12.99 -23.46
C GLU A 52 -12.54 -12.27 -23.18
N THR A 53 -12.96 -12.22 -21.91
CA THR A 53 -14.25 -11.63 -21.52
C THR A 53 -14.22 -10.11 -21.41
N LEU A 54 -13.11 -9.54 -20.92
CA LEU A 54 -12.97 -8.09 -20.71
C LEU A 54 -12.29 -7.38 -21.89
N GLY A 55 -11.73 -8.13 -22.85
CA GLY A 55 -11.11 -7.55 -24.03
C GLY A 55 -9.95 -6.57 -23.72
N PRO A 56 -9.48 -5.81 -24.72
CA PRO A 56 -8.34 -4.88 -24.57
C PRO A 56 -8.53 -3.78 -23.51
N GLU A 57 -9.71 -3.62 -22.91
CA GLU A 57 -9.92 -2.69 -21.79
C GLU A 57 -9.07 -3.04 -20.55
N LEU A 58 -8.59 -4.28 -20.42
CA LEU A 58 -7.63 -4.69 -19.38
C LEU A 58 -6.16 -4.39 -19.75
N ALA A 59 -5.85 -4.09 -21.01
CA ALA A 59 -4.53 -3.64 -21.43
C ALA A 59 -4.24 -2.21 -20.97
N ASP A 60 -5.31 -1.41 -20.77
CA ASP A 60 -5.24 -0.06 -20.20
C ASP A 60 -5.29 -0.05 -18.66
N VAL A 61 -5.68 -1.16 -18.02
CA VAL A 61 -5.51 -1.34 -16.58
C VAL A 61 -4.04 -1.63 -16.30
N ASP A 62 -3.32 -0.58 -15.92
CA ASP A 62 -1.89 -0.61 -15.62
C ASP A 62 -1.60 -1.42 -14.34
N TRP A 63 -1.57 -2.75 -14.47
CA TRP A 63 -1.28 -3.71 -13.38
C TRP A 63 0.06 -3.44 -12.69
N ARG A 64 0.98 -2.70 -13.35
CA ARG A 64 2.25 -2.26 -12.74
C ARG A 64 2.05 -1.22 -11.64
N LYS A 65 0.94 -0.46 -11.65
CA LYS A 65 0.58 0.46 -10.55
C LYS A 65 0.10 -0.27 -9.30
N LEU A 66 -0.33 -1.53 -9.44
CA LEU A 66 -0.74 -2.40 -8.34
C LEU A 66 0.40 -3.29 -7.83
N ASP A 67 1.60 -3.21 -8.41
CA ASP A 67 2.78 -3.91 -7.90
C ASP A 67 3.29 -3.19 -6.62
N PRO A 68 3.19 -3.80 -5.43
CA PRO A 68 3.55 -3.16 -4.17
C PRO A 68 5.02 -2.74 -4.07
N ARG A 69 5.87 -3.20 -4.99
CA ARG A 69 7.28 -2.82 -5.07
C ARG A 69 7.56 -1.60 -5.95
N GLN A 70 6.62 -1.25 -6.83
CA GLN A 70 6.75 -0.14 -7.78
C GLN A 70 5.93 1.09 -7.38
N TYR A 71 5.21 1.03 -6.25
CA TYR A 71 4.62 2.19 -5.57
C TYR A 71 5.75 3.00 -4.89
N ASP A 72 6.65 3.56 -5.70
CA ASP A 72 7.79 4.35 -5.23
C ASP A 72 7.27 5.72 -4.74
N PRO A 73 7.27 5.98 -3.42
CA PRO A 73 6.64 7.17 -2.83
C PRO A 73 7.25 8.47 -3.36
N ARG A 74 8.48 8.43 -3.88
CA ARG A 74 9.16 9.60 -4.45
C ARG A 74 8.45 10.13 -5.69
N THR A 75 7.87 9.26 -6.50
CA THR A 75 7.15 9.67 -7.72
C THR A 75 5.83 10.34 -7.36
N ILE A 76 5.12 9.84 -6.34
CA ILE A 76 3.87 10.42 -5.84
C ILE A 76 4.12 11.80 -5.24
N VAL A 77 5.18 11.95 -4.43
CA VAL A 77 5.54 13.24 -3.83
C VAL A 77 6.00 14.23 -4.90
N ARG A 78 6.80 13.79 -5.89
CA ARG A 78 7.22 14.65 -6.99
C ARG A 78 6.03 15.08 -7.85
N GLN A 79 5.07 14.19 -8.07
CA GLN A 79 3.86 14.50 -8.83
C GLN A 79 2.98 15.49 -8.06
N ALA A 80 2.80 15.33 -6.74
CA ALA A 80 2.09 16.30 -5.90
C ALA A 80 2.78 17.67 -5.89
N LEU A 81 4.11 17.72 -5.79
CA LEU A 81 4.89 18.96 -5.85
C LEU A 81 4.84 19.64 -7.22
N LEU A 82 4.77 18.87 -8.31
CA LEU A 82 4.67 19.40 -9.68
C LEU A 82 3.24 19.84 -10.02
N GLU A 83 2.21 19.16 -9.50
CA GLU A 83 0.80 19.59 -9.60
C GLU A 83 0.54 20.86 -8.77
N ASP A 84 1.23 21.04 -7.64
CA ASP A 84 1.21 22.28 -6.84
C ASP A 84 1.90 23.48 -7.51
N ASP A 85 2.72 23.27 -8.55
CA ASP A 85 3.39 24.36 -9.30
C ASP A 85 2.51 24.92 -10.44
N ASP A 86 1.50 24.17 -10.93
CA ASP A 86 0.59 24.61 -12.01
C ASP A 86 -0.72 25.26 -11.49
N GLU A 87 -1.09 25.01 -10.23
CA GLU A 87 -2.21 25.69 -9.56
C GLU A 87 -1.65 26.81 -8.65
N PRO A 88 -2.00 28.10 -8.84
CA PRO A 88 -1.58 29.13 -7.89
C PRO A 88 -2.09 28.74 -6.50
N PRO A 89 -1.26 28.77 -5.45
CA PRO A 89 -1.63 28.21 -4.15
C PRO A 89 -2.93 28.87 -3.69
N ALA A 90 -3.99 28.07 -3.62
CA ALA A 90 -5.26 28.50 -3.08
C ALA A 90 -5.01 28.87 -1.62
N ARG A 91 -4.83 30.18 -1.36
CA ARG A 91 -4.73 30.69 0.00
C ARG A 91 -5.97 30.20 0.74
N PRO A 92 -5.83 29.51 1.89
CA PRO A 92 -6.99 29.18 2.69
C PRO A 92 -7.74 30.49 2.97
N ALA A 93 -9.00 30.55 2.55
CA ALA A 93 -9.82 31.72 2.78
C ALA A 93 -9.86 31.97 4.30
N PRO A 94 -9.60 33.22 4.76
CA PRO A 94 -9.68 33.51 6.18
C PRO A 94 -11.10 33.18 6.68
N PRO A 95 -11.26 32.63 7.90
CA PRO A 95 -12.57 32.31 8.43
C PRO A 95 -13.46 33.56 8.43
N PRO A 96 -14.78 33.41 8.21
CA PRO A 96 -15.71 34.54 8.20
C PRO A 96 -15.58 35.30 9.51
N ARG A 97 -15.17 36.58 9.43
CA ARG A 97 -15.06 37.44 10.61
C ARG A 97 -16.46 37.73 11.12
N ALA A 98 -16.75 37.34 12.36
CA ALA A 98 -17.98 37.74 13.03
C ALA A 98 -18.06 39.28 13.09
N PRO A 99 -19.26 39.88 12.92
CA PRO A 99 -19.41 41.32 13.02
C PRO A 99 -19.03 41.79 14.42
N VAL A 100 -18.03 42.67 14.50
CA VAL A 100 -17.61 43.28 15.76
C VAL A 100 -18.65 44.34 16.14
N VAL A 101 -19.57 43.99 17.04
CA VAL A 101 -20.53 44.94 17.61
C VAL A 101 -19.77 45.83 18.59
N ARG A 102 -19.68 47.14 18.28
CA ARG A 102 -19.11 48.13 19.20
C ARG A 102 -20.17 48.51 20.23
N LEU A 103 -19.84 48.31 21.50
CA LEU A 103 -20.68 48.69 22.63
C LEU A 103 -20.81 50.22 22.70
N ALA A 104 -21.96 50.71 23.15
CA ALA A 104 -22.16 52.14 23.38
C ALA A 104 -21.35 52.60 24.61
N PRO A 105 -20.96 53.89 24.70
CA PRO A 105 -20.24 54.40 25.87
C PRO A 105 -21.03 54.18 27.17
N GLY A 106 -20.44 53.42 28.10
CA GLY A 106 -21.07 53.08 29.40
C GLY A 106 -21.78 51.73 29.45
N GLU A 107 -21.89 51.03 28.32
CA GLU A 107 -22.44 49.67 28.26
C GLU A 107 -21.39 48.65 28.74
N ARG A 108 -21.78 47.75 29.66
CA ARG A 108 -20.88 46.68 30.13
C ARG A 108 -20.83 45.57 29.11
N ALA A 109 -19.63 45.04 28.88
CA ALA A 109 -19.45 43.88 28.02
C ALA A 109 -20.23 42.68 28.58
N PRO A 110 -20.94 41.92 27.73
CA PRO A 110 -21.55 40.67 28.15
C PRO A 110 -20.45 39.71 28.62
N PHE A 111 -20.62 39.16 29.82
CA PHE A 111 -19.74 38.14 30.38
C PHE A 111 -20.53 36.87 30.64
N ASP A 112 -19.89 35.72 30.40
CA ASP A 112 -20.49 34.42 30.65
C ASP A 112 -20.35 34.07 32.15
N THR A 113 -21.47 33.76 32.81
CA THR A 113 -21.50 33.41 34.23
C THR A 113 -21.24 31.92 34.49
N GLU A 114 -21.24 31.09 33.45
CA GLU A 114 -21.04 29.64 33.56
C GLU A 114 -19.57 29.22 33.40
N ALA A 115 -18.65 30.17 33.17
CA ALA A 115 -17.22 29.90 33.04
C ALA A 115 -16.60 29.58 34.43
N THR A 116 -16.50 28.30 34.78
CA THR A 116 -15.72 27.75 35.91
C THR A 116 -14.50 26.98 35.41
#